data_AF-A0A7G5EHC7-F1
#
_entry.id   AF-A0A7G5EHC7-F1
#
_cell.length_a   1.000
_cell.length_b   1.000
_cell.length_c   1.000
_cell.angle_alpha   90.00
_cell.angle_beta   90.00
_cell.angle_gamma   90.00
#
_symmetry.space_group_name_H-M   'P 1'
#
loop_
_entity.id
_entity.type
_entity.pdbx_description
1 polymer ?
#
loop_
_entity_poly.entity_id
_entity_poly.type
_entity_poly.pdbx_seq_one_letter_code
_entity_poly.pdbx_strand_id
1 'polypeptide(L)'
;MALASLCAAATVLAMSDEEIRAETNRIAAQYSTAMAHCQTLQGNDKQVCVEDAKGSQRVAQAERDAKLLGDADHNYQVRIARADADYRVAKERCNEMRGDAVGICKIDAQAAYLKAQQDAQVKRVEAPPATSTDETMPRR
;
A
#
# COMPACT_ATOMS: atom_id res chain seq x y z
N MET A 1 8.69 -49.79 5.50
CA MET A 1 8.58 -48.56 4.69
C MET A 1 7.10 -48.24 4.51
N ALA A 2 6.61 -47.19 5.17
CA ALA A 2 5.34 -46.55 4.82
C ALA A 2 5.45 -45.07 5.20
N LEU A 3 5.95 -44.27 4.27
CA LEU A 3 5.93 -42.80 4.35
C LEU A 3 4.53 -42.34 3.96
N ALA A 4 3.66 -42.14 4.95
CA ALA A 4 2.39 -41.45 4.75
C ALA A 4 2.68 -39.94 4.66
N SER A 5 2.89 -39.46 3.44
CA SER A 5 3.02 -38.04 3.14
C SER A 5 1.63 -37.39 3.25
N LEU A 6 1.38 -36.71 4.36
CA LEU A 6 0.19 -35.89 4.57
C LEU A 6 0.36 -34.58 3.79
N CYS A 7 -0.25 -34.46 2.61
CA CYS A 7 -0.40 -33.17 1.95
C CYS A 7 -1.40 -32.32 2.75
N ALA A 8 -0.91 -31.42 3.59
CA ALA A 8 -1.73 -30.35 4.14
C ALA A 8 -2.09 -29.39 2.99
N ALA A 9 -3.31 -29.51 2.46
CA ALA A 9 -3.87 -28.49 1.60
C ALA A 9 -4.05 -27.22 2.45
N ALA A 10 -3.24 -26.19 2.19
CA ALA A 10 -3.43 -24.88 2.81
C ALA A 10 -4.73 -24.28 2.26
N THR A 11 -5.84 -24.49 2.97
CA THR A 11 -7.06 -23.74 2.69
C THR A 11 -6.79 -22.29 3.05
N VAL A 12 -6.80 -21.40 2.05
CA VAL A 12 -6.85 -19.95 2.27
C VAL A 12 -8.14 -19.68 3.04
N LEU A 13 -8.04 -19.48 4.35
CA LEU A 13 -9.16 -19.04 5.17
C LEU A 13 -9.46 -17.59 4.78
N ALA A 14 -10.68 -17.33 4.30
CA ALA A 14 -11.18 -15.96 4.18
C ALA A 14 -11.12 -15.30 5.57
N MET A 15 -10.54 -14.10 5.66
CA MET A 15 -10.47 -13.36 6.93
C MET A 15 -11.88 -13.10 7.48
N SER A 16 -12.06 -13.26 8.79
CA SER A 16 -13.33 -12.98 9.47
C SER A 16 -13.57 -11.48 9.63
N ASP A 17 -14.84 -11.09 9.80
CA ASP A 17 -15.22 -9.69 10.09
C ASP A 17 -14.52 -9.15 11.35
N GLU A 18 -14.25 -10.02 12.32
CA GLU A 18 -13.52 -9.65 13.52
C GLU A 18 -12.05 -9.33 13.22
N GLU A 19 -11.38 -10.13 12.39
CA GLU A 19 -10.01 -9.84 11.95
C GLU A 19 -9.93 -8.58 11.09
N ILE A 20 -10.91 -8.32 10.22
CA ILE A 20 -11.00 -7.09 9.42
C ILE A 20 -11.15 -5.87 10.34
N ARG A 21 -12.02 -5.96 11.34
CA ARG A 21 -12.23 -4.90 12.34
C ARG A 21 -10.97 -4.69 13.17
N ALA A 22 -10.34 -5.76 13.63
CA ALA A 22 -9.11 -5.71 14.40
C ALA A 22 -7.98 -5.05 13.62
N GLU A 23 -7.80 -5.41 12.35
CA GLU A 23 -6.79 -4.81 11.47
C GLU A 23 -7.09 -3.34 11.19
N THR A 24 -8.35 -2.99 10.94
CA THR A 24 -8.77 -1.59 10.75
C THR A 24 -8.50 -0.75 12.00
N ASN A 25 -8.80 -1.28 13.18
CA ASN A 25 -8.51 -0.63 14.46
C ASN A 25 -7.00 -0.51 14.69
N ARG A 26 -6.21 -1.53 14.33
CA ARG A 26 -4.75 -1.50 14.40
C ARG A 26 -4.17 -0.38 13.55
N ILE A 27 -4.62 -0.25 12.30
CA ILE A 27 -4.19 0.82 11.38
C ILE A 27 -4.56 2.20 11.95
N ALA A 28 -5.78 2.35 12.47
CA ALA A 28 -6.23 3.61 13.07
C ALA A 28 -5.41 3.99 14.32
N ALA A 29 -5.10 3.02 15.18
CA ALA A 29 -4.27 3.21 16.36
C ALA A 29 -2.84 3.62 15.98
N GLN A 30 -2.24 2.94 15.00
CA GLN A 30 -0.90 3.29 14.49
C GLN A 30 -0.86 4.70 13.90
N TYR A 31 -1.87 5.07 13.10
CA TYR A 31 -2.00 6.43 12.58
C TYR A 31 -2.13 7.47 13.71
N SER A 32 -2.98 7.20 14.72
CA SER A 32 -3.15 8.07 15.88
C SER A 32 -1.83 8.29 16.63
N THR A 33 -1.10 7.20 16.91
CA THR A 33 0.22 7.27 17.57
C THR A 33 1.23 8.04 16.72
N ALA A 34 1.29 7.79 15.41
CA ALA A 34 2.18 8.51 14.50
C ALA A 34 1.84 10.01 14.48
N MET A 35 0.57 10.38 14.40
CA MET A 35 0.13 11.77 14.43
C MET A 35 0.46 12.45 15.77
N ALA A 36 0.28 11.76 16.90
CA ALA A 36 0.67 12.27 18.21
C ALA A 36 2.18 12.51 18.29
N HIS A 37 2.99 11.63 17.70
CA HIS A 37 4.43 11.86 17.56
C HIS A 37 4.71 13.09 16.68
N CYS A 38 4.09 13.21 15.50
CA CYS A 38 4.29 14.37 14.63
C CYS A 38 3.89 15.70 15.29
N GLN A 39 2.96 15.70 16.25
CA GLN A 39 2.58 16.91 16.98
C GLN A 39 3.72 17.47 17.85
N THR A 40 4.70 16.66 18.24
CA THR A 40 5.86 17.11 19.03
C THR A 40 6.93 17.78 18.17
N LEU A 41 6.87 17.62 16.85
CA LEU A 41 7.78 18.20 15.88
C LEU A 41 7.35 19.62 15.49
N GLN A 42 8.23 20.35 14.80
CA GLN A 42 7.97 21.70 14.31
C GLN A 42 8.49 21.88 12.88
N GLY A 43 8.10 22.97 12.22
CA GLY A 43 8.61 23.32 10.90
C GLY A 43 8.33 22.26 9.84
N ASN A 44 9.31 22.05 8.94
CA ASN A 44 9.20 21.09 7.86
C ASN A 44 9.18 19.63 8.36
N ASP A 45 9.97 19.30 9.38
CA ASP A 45 9.97 17.97 10.00
C ASP A 45 8.57 17.50 10.40
N LYS A 46 7.76 18.42 10.97
CA LYS A 46 6.36 18.16 11.28
C LYS A 46 5.54 17.84 10.04
N GLN A 47 5.71 18.59 8.96
CA GLN A 47 4.95 18.40 7.71
C GLN A 47 5.32 17.07 7.04
N VAL A 48 6.61 16.75 6.97
CA VAL A 48 7.12 15.47 6.47
C VAL A 48 6.55 14.31 7.29
N CYS A 49 6.60 14.40 8.63
CA CYS A 49 6.04 13.37 9.51
C CYS A 49 4.54 13.20 9.29
N VAL A 50 3.77 14.29 9.17
CA VAL A 50 2.32 14.23 8.96
C VAL A 50 1.98 13.58 7.61
N GLU A 51 2.68 13.92 6.52
CA GLU A 51 2.40 13.31 5.22
C GLU A 51 2.85 11.83 5.18
N ASP A 52 3.95 11.48 5.85
CA ASP A 52 4.39 10.09 6.02
C ASP A 52 3.37 9.25 6.81
N ALA A 53 2.86 9.77 7.93
CA ALA A 53 1.84 9.10 8.74
C ALA A 53 0.54 8.87 7.95
N LYS A 54 0.06 9.89 7.24
CA LYS A 54 -1.12 9.77 6.38
C LYS A 54 -0.88 8.80 5.22
N GLY A 55 0.31 8.86 4.61
CA GLY A 55 0.72 7.97 3.52
C GLY A 55 0.71 6.51 3.97
N SER A 56 1.37 6.23 5.08
CA SER A 56 1.40 4.90 5.72
C SER A 56 0.00 4.37 6.04
N GLN A 57 -0.91 5.23 6.54
CA GLN A 57 -2.31 4.85 6.78
C GLN A 57 -3.01 4.42 5.48
N ARG A 58 -2.89 5.21 4.39
CA ARG A 58 -3.51 4.89 3.10
C ARG A 58 -2.95 3.60 2.50
N VAL A 59 -1.63 3.41 2.58
CA VAL A 59 -0.96 2.18 2.11
C VAL A 59 -1.46 0.97 2.89
N ALA A 60 -1.51 1.05 4.22
CA ALA A 60 -1.97 -0.06 5.04
C ALA A 60 -3.45 -0.41 4.79
N GLN A 61 -4.31 0.59 4.54
CA GLN A 61 -5.70 0.36 4.16
C GLN A 61 -5.80 -0.34 2.80
N ALA A 62 -5.04 0.12 1.80
CA ALA A 62 -5.02 -0.52 0.48
C ALA A 62 -4.46 -1.95 0.55
N GLU A 63 -3.44 -2.19 1.37
CA GLU A 63 -2.85 -3.52 1.58
C GLU A 63 -3.82 -4.48 2.26
N ARG A 64 -4.57 -3.99 3.25
CA ARG A 64 -5.68 -4.75 3.85
C ARG A 64 -6.70 -5.12 2.77
N ASP A 65 -7.14 -4.17 1.96
CA ASP A 65 -8.15 -4.43 0.93
C ASP A 65 -7.65 -5.40 -0.15
N ALA A 66 -6.39 -5.26 -0.56
CA ALA A 66 -5.73 -6.21 -1.45
C ALA A 66 -5.59 -7.60 -0.83
N LYS A 67 -5.37 -7.71 0.49
CA LYS A 67 -5.34 -9.00 1.18
C LYS A 67 -6.72 -9.66 1.22
N LEU A 68 -7.79 -8.86 1.29
CA LEU A 68 -9.17 -9.36 1.33
C LEU A 68 -9.67 -9.81 -0.04
N LEU A 69 -9.37 -9.05 -1.08
CA LEU A 69 -9.96 -9.23 -2.41
C LEU A 69 -9.00 -9.88 -3.41
N GLY A 70 -7.69 -9.70 -3.24
CA GLY A 70 -6.65 -10.40 -3.98
C GLY A 70 -6.55 -10.10 -5.48
N ASP A 71 -7.41 -9.21 -6.01
CA ASP A 71 -7.47 -8.94 -7.45
C ASP A 71 -6.40 -7.92 -7.93
N ALA A 72 -6.27 -7.82 -9.25
CA ALA A 72 -5.30 -6.93 -9.90
C ALA A 72 -5.56 -5.44 -9.59
N ASP A 73 -6.82 -5.06 -9.38
CA ASP A 73 -7.22 -3.67 -9.14
C ASP A 73 -6.82 -3.22 -7.73
N HIS A 74 -7.03 -4.05 -6.71
CA HIS A 74 -6.62 -3.73 -5.34
C HIS A 74 -5.10 -3.75 -5.19
N ASN A 75 -4.42 -4.69 -5.87
CA ASN A 75 -2.96 -4.66 -5.96
C ASN A 75 -2.44 -3.40 -6.68
N TYR A 76 -3.15 -2.91 -7.69
CA TYR A 76 -2.87 -1.63 -8.31
C TYR A 76 -3.10 -0.46 -7.34
N GLN A 77 -4.18 -0.46 -6.55
CA GLN A 77 -4.43 0.59 -5.55
C GLN A 77 -3.33 0.65 -4.48
N VAL A 78 -2.77 -0.49 -4.06
CA VAL A 78 -1.60 -0.52 -3.17
C VAL A 78 -0.42 0.23 -3.78
N ARG A 79 -0.13 -0.02 -5.07
CA ARG A 79 0.98 0.64 -5.78
C ARG A 79 0.75 2.14 -5.92
N ILE A 80 -0.48 2.56 -6.23
CA ILE A 80 -0.84 3.98 -6.32
C ILE A 80 -0.77 4.66 -4.95
N ALA A 81 -1.27 4.02 -3.90
CA ALA A 81 -1.20 4.56 -2.53
C ALA A 81 0.25 4.77 -2.09
N ARG A 82 1.15 3.82 -2.39
CA ARG A 82 2.59 3.96 -2.13
C ARG A 82 3.20 5.10 -2.92
N ALA A 83 2.92 5.19 -4.23
CA ALA A 83 3.42 6.26 -5.08
C ALA A 83 2.97 7.66 -4.59
N ASP A 84 1.71 7.82 -4.18
CA ASP A 84 1.20 9.08 -3.64
C ASP A 84 1.81 9.41 -2.27
N ALA A 85 2.01 8.41 -1.40
CA ALA A 85 2.70 8.59 -0.13
C ALA A 85 4.14 9.09 -0.33
N ASP A 86 4.91 8.41 -1.17
CA ASP A 86 6.30 8.76 -1.49
C ASP A 86 6.39 10.17 -2.10
N TYR A 87 5.49 10.48 -3.04
CA TYR A 87 5.44 11.80 -3.67
C TYR A 87 5.17 12.93 -2.67
N ARG A 88 4.21 12.75 -1.76
CA ARG A 88 3.86 13.77 -0.77
C ARG A 88 5.00 14.02 0.21
N VAL A 89 5.63 12.95 0.71
CA VAL A 89 6.82 13.05 1.56
C VAL A 89 7.96 13.74 0.82
N ALA A 90 8.22 13.35 -0.44
CA ALA A 90 9.27 13.97 -1.26
C ALA A 90 9.03 15.48 -1.46
N LYS A 91 7.79 15.90 -1.74
CA LYS A 91 7.45 17.32 -1.87
C LYS A 91 7.70 18.11 -0.61
N GLU A 92 7.35 17.56 0.55
CA GLU A 92 7.61 18.24 1.81
C GLU A 92 9.11 18.35 2.08
N ARG A 93 9.89 17.30 1.82
CA ARG A 93 11.36 17.35 1.91
C ARG A 93 11.99 18.36 0.96
N CYS A 94 11.43 18.54 -0.25
CA CYS A 94 11.90 19.58 -1.17
C CYS A 94 11.74 21.00 -0.60
N ASN A 95 10.81 21.23 0.33
CA ASN A 95 10.60 22.55 0.93
C ASN A 95 11.75 22.95 1.89
N GLU A 96 12.65 22.04 2.26
CA GLU A 96 13.85 22.36 3.05
C GLU A 96 14.97 22.99 2.21
N MET A 97 14.89 22.86 0.89
CA MET A 97 15.85 23.43 -0.03
C MET A 97 15.66 24.95 -0.18
N ARG A 98 16.55 25.60 -0.92
CA ARG A 98 16.53 27.07 -1.11
C ARG A 98 16.66 27.44 -2.59
N GLY A 99 16.05 28.56 -2.96
CA GLY A 99 16.09 29.08 -4.33
C GLY A 99 15.52 28.09 -5.35
N ASP A 100 16.10 28.06 -6.54
CA ASP A 100 15.63 27.26 -7.68
C ASP A 100 15.67 25.74 -7.42
N ALA A 101 16.49 25.29 -6.46
CA ALA A 101 16.58 23.88 -6.08
C ALA A 101 15.24 23.31 -5.58
N VAL A 102 14.40 24.13 -4.94
CA VAL A 102 13.06 23.70 -4.49
C VAL A 102 12.18 23.30 -5.68
N GLY A 103 12.21 24.10 -6.75
CA GLY A 103 11.42 23.86 -7.95
C GLY A 103 11.88 22.60 -8.68
N ILE A 104 13.19 22.46 -8.87
CA ILE A 104 13.81 21.29 -9.51
C ILE A 104 13.47 20.01 -8.74
N CYS A 105 13.64 20.00 -7.41
CA CYS A 105 13.30 18.85 -6.58
C CYS A 105 11.83 18.44 -6.71
N LYS A 106 10.90 19.39 -6.76
CA LYS A 106 9.47 19.09 -6.93
C LYS A 106 9.14 18.52 -8.31
N ILE A 107 9.83 18.98 -9.35
CA ILE A 107 9.71 18.41 -10.71
C ILE A 107 10.21 16.97 -10.72
N ASP A 108 11.36 16.70 -10.11
CA ASP A 108 11.92 15.34 -10.00
C ASP A 108 10.98 14.41 -9.21
N ALA A 109 10.42 14.88 -8.09
CA ALA A 109 9.43 14.14 -7.31
C ALA A 109 8.17 13.83 -8.13
N GLN A 110 7.70 14.78 -8.95
CA GLN A 110 6.56 14.57 -9.83
C GLN A 110 6.89 13.57 -10.95
N ALA A 111 8.09 13.61 -11.53
CA ALA A 111 8.53 12.66 -12.53
C ALA A 111 8.59 11.23 -11.96
N ALA A 112 9.13 11.07 -10.75
CA ALA A 112 9.16 9.79 -10.05
C ALA A 112 7.74 9.27 -9.76
N TYR A 113 6.82 10.15 -9.35
CA TYR A 113 5.41 9.80 -9.13
C TYR A 113 4.73 9.30 -10.40
N LEU A 114 4.87 10.02 -11.51
CA LEU A 114 4.30 9.63 -12.80
C LEU A 114 4.88 8.28 -13.29
N LYS A 115 6.18 8.08 -13.12
CA LYS A 115 6.83 6.80 -13.43
C LYS A 115 6.24 5.67 -12.59
N ALA A 116 6.09 5.86 -11.28
CA ALA A 116 5.53 4.86 -10.39
C ALA A 116 4.07 4.51 -10.75
N GLN A 117 3.27 5.49 -11.17
CA GLN A 117 1.91 5.25 -11.67
C GLN A 117 1.90 4.44 -12.97
N GLN A 118 2.80 4.75 -13.90
CA GLN A 118 2.94 3.98 -15.15
C GLN A 118 3.38 2.55 -14.87
N ASP A 119 4.37 2.35 -14.01
CA ASP A 119 4.83 1.03 -13.60
C ASP A 119 3.71 0.25 -12.89
N ALA A 120 2.89 0.91 -12.06
CA ALA A 120 1.70 0.32 -11.45
C ALA A 120 0.67 -0.11 -12.51
N GLN A 121 0.40 0.73 -13.51
CA GLN A 121 -0.51 0.45 -14.60
C GLN A 121 -0.04 -0.74 -15.45
N VAL A 122 1.25 -0.81 -15.77
CA VAL A 122 1.86 -1.95 -16.46
C VAL A 122 1.63 -3.23 -15.65
N LYS A 123 1.91 -3.20 -14.34
CA LYS A 123 1.69 -4.36 -13.47
C LYS A 123 0.22 -4.78 -13.36
N ARG A 124 -0.72 -3.84 -13.44
CA ARG A 124 -2.16 -4.14 -13.46
C ARG A 124 -2.55 -4.88 -14.73
N VAL A 125 -2.06 -4.44 -15.89
CA VAL A 125 -2.37 -5.03 -17.19
C VAL A 125 -1.65 -6.36 -17.41
N GLU A 126 -0.45 -6.51 -16.86
CA GLU A 126 0.31 -7.78 -16.87
C GLU A 126 -0.26 -8.84 -15.91
N ALA A 127 -1.13 -8.45 -14.98
CA ALA A 127 -1.69 -9.38 -14.02
C ALA A 127 -2.51 -10.46 -14.77
N PRO A 128 -2.32 -11.75 -14.44
CA PRO A 128 -3.12 -12.80 -15.04
C PRO A 128 -4.60 -12.54 -14.74
N PRO A 129 -5.52 -12.92 -15.66
CA PRO A 129 -6.95 -12.84 -15.39
C PRO A 129 -7.25 -13.57 -14.08
N ALA A 130 -8.15 -13.02 -13.28
CA ALA A 130 -8.60 -13.66 -12.04
C ALA A 130 -9.01 -15.09 -12.36
N THR A 131 -8.26 -16.08 -11.88
CA THR A 131 -8.62 -17.49 -12.04
C THR A 131 -9.88 -17.73 -11.23
N SER A 132 -11.04 -17.69 -11.90
CA SER A 132 -12.25 -18.26 -11.33
C SER A 132 -11.95 -19.72 -11.00
N THR A 133 -12.11 -20.12 -9.74
CA THR A 133 -11.98 -21.51 -9.29
C THR A 133 -13.07 -22.44 -9.84
N ASP A 134 -13.67 -22.12 -10.99
CA ASP A 134 -14.72 -22.89 -11.65
C ASP A 134 -14.17 -23.99 -12.59
N GLU A 135 -12.85 -24.06 -12.80
CA GLU A 135 -12.21 -25.10 -13.63
C GLU A 135 -11.63 -26.28 -12.80
N THR A 136 -12.27 -26.68 -11.70
CA THR A 136 -11.90 -27.96 -11.02
C THR A 136 -13.07 -28.90 -10.75
N MET A 137 -14.20 -28.77 -11.47
CA MET A 137 -15.20 -29.83 -11.49
C MET A 137 -15.09 -30.63 -12.80
N PRO A 138 -14.54 -31.86 -12.78
CA PRO A 138 -14.62 -32.72 -13.95
C PRO A 138 -16.10 -33.05 -14.18
N ARG A 139 -16.64 -32.62 -15.32
CA ARG A 139 -17.96 -33.09 -15.78
C ARG A 139 -17.87 -34.61 -15.94
N ARG A 140 -18.58 -35.35 -15.08
CA ARG A 140 -18.98 -36.74 -15.31
C ARG A 140 -20.49 -36.80 -15.37
#